data_AF-A0A8T0D538-F1
#
_entry.id   AF-A0A8T0D538-F1
#
_cell.length_a   1.000
_cell.length_b   1.000
_cell.length_c   1.000
_cell.angle_alpha   90.00
_cell.angle_beta   90.00
_cell.angle_gamma   90.00
#
_symmetry.space_group_name_H-M   'P 1'
#
loop_
_entity.id
_entity.type
_entity.pdbx_description
1 polymer ?
#
loop_
_entity_poly.entity_id
_entity_poly.type
_entity_poly.pdbx_seq_one_letter_code
_entity_poly.pdbx_strand_id
1 'polypeptide(L)'
;MFESDKSSKLAKDLVFLLHSTALLSSGFLLIDPKIHAGRIHQLISMCLDIPTEDESKLEPVDSTPVMPTEAGDDARMEEVD
;
A
#
# COMPACT_ATOMS: atom_id res chain seq x y z
N MET A 1 -17.14 8.27 -16.26
CA MET A 1 -16.26 9.15 -15.48
C MET A 1 -16.73 9.04 -14.03
N PHE A 2 -15.90 8.44 -13.18
CA PHE A 2 -16.19 7.88 -11.85
C PHE A 2 -17.04 6.58 -11.86
N GLU A 3 -16.35 5.44 -11.79
CA GLU A 3 -16.94 4.21 -11.27
C GLU A 3 -17.36 4.48 -9.83
N SER A 4 -18.66 4.77 -9.64
CA SER A 4 -19.23 5.20 -8.36
C SER A 4 -18.91 4.21 -7.23
N ASP A 5 -18.79 2.92 -7.57
CA ASP A 5 -18.56 1.84 -6.61
C ASP A 5 -17.19 1.90 -5.93
N LYS A 6 -16.11 2.15 -6.69
CA LYS A 6 -14.74 2.23 -6.14
C LYS A 6 -14.57 3.40 -5.18
N SER A 7 -15.11 4.56 -5.55
CA SER A 7 -15.07 5.76 -4.70
C SER A 7 -15.84 5.56 -3.39
N SER A 8 -16.95 4.80 -3.42
CA SER A 8 -17.76 4.52 -2.24
C SER A 8 -17.06 3.58 -1.25
N LYS A 9 -16.29 2.61 -1.74
CA LYS A 9 -15.51 1.69 -0.89
C LYS A 9 -14.37 2.45 -0.22
N LEU A 10 -13.60 3.23 -0.98
CA LEU A 10 -12.50 4.03 -0.45
C LEU A 10 -12.99 5.04 0.60
N ALA A 11 -14.13 5.70 0.37
CA ALA A 11 -14.72 6.62 1.34
C ALA A 11 -15.10 5.92 2.65
N LYS A 12 -15.70 4.72 2.59
CA LYS A 12 -16.08 3.93 3.78
C LYS A 12 -14.84 3.44 4.55
N ASP A 13 -13.85 2.93 3.84
CA ASP A 13 -12.60 2.46 4.43
C ASP A 13 -11.85 3.62 5.10
N LEU A 14 -11.84 4.80 4.48
CA LEU A 14 -11.25 6.01 5.05
C LEU A 14 -11.97 6.48 6.32
N VAL A 15 -13.31 6.56 6.31
CA VAL A 15 -14.10 6.97 7.49
C VAL A 15 -13.85 6.02 8.67
N PHE A 16 -13.82 4.71 8.41
CA PHE A 16 -13.53 3.73 9.44
C PHE A 16 -12.11 3.87 10.00
N LEU A 17 -11.13 4.10 9.11
CA LEU A 17 -9.75 4.25 9.51
C LEU A 17 -9.57 5.48 10.41
N LEU A 18 -10.12 6.63 10.00
CA LEU A 18 -10.11 7.86 10.81
C LEU A 18 -10.75 7.65 12.19
N HIS A 19 -11.90 6.98 12.25
CA HIS A 19 -12.55 6.67 13.53
C HIS A 19 -11.68 5.77 14.43
N SER A 20 -11.07 4.73 13.86
CA SER A 20 -10.23 3.79 14.59
C SER A 20 -8.92 4.44 15.08
N THR A 21 -8.32 5.31 14.26
CA THR A 21 -7.15 6.10 14.64
C THR A 21 -7.50 7.12 15.72
N ALA A 22 -8.65 7.80 15.61
CA ALA A 22 -9.13 8.72 16.64
C ALA A 22 -9.39 8.02 17.98
N LEU A 23 -9.94 6.80 17.96
CA LEU A 23 -10.08 5.95 19.16
C LEU A 23 -8.71 5.68 19.80
N LEU A 24 -7.74 5.21 19.00
CA LEU A 24 -6.40 4.89 19.49
C LEU A 24 -5.67 6.13 20.04
N SER A 25 -5.74 7.26 19.35
CA SER A 25 -5.13 8.52 19.81
C SER A 25 -5.81 9.10 21.04
N SER A 26 -7.09 8.78 21.25
CA SER A 26 -7.85 9.19 22.45
C SER A 26 -7.64 8.27 23.65
N GLY A 27 -6.80 7.23 23.52
CA GLY A 27 -6.48 6.30 24.60
C GLY A 27 -7.44 5.11 24.72
N PHE A 28 -8.33 4.90 23.75
CA PHE A 28 -9.16 3.70 23.67
C PHE A 28 -8.44 2.59 22.90
N LEU A 29 -8.71 1.34 23.27
CA LEU A 29 -8.20 0.18 22.54
C LEU A 29 -9.04 -0.09 21.29
N LEU A 30 -8.40 -0.61 20.26
CA LEU A 30 -9.09 -1.14 19.09
C LEU A 30 -9.89 -2.39 19.46
N ILE A 31 -11.11 -2.50 18.95
CA ILE A 31 -11.98 -3.68 19.13
C ILE A 31 -11.32 -4.91 18.47
N ASP A 32 -10.75 -4.73 17.27
CA ASP A 32 -9.97 -5.75 16.59
C ASP A 32 -8.82 -5.11 15.78
N PRO A 33 -7.56 -5.24 16.23
CA PRO A 33 -6.41 -4.67 15.54
C PRO A 33 -6.13 -5.32 14.19
N LYS A 34 -6.55 -6.59 13.97
CA LYS A 34 -6.35 -7.28 12.69
C LYS A 34 -7.24 -6.68 11.60
N ILE A 35 -8.47 -6.31 11.94
CA ILE A 35 -9.39 -5.65 11.01
C ILE A 35 -8.86 -4.27 10.61
N HIS A 36 -8.32 -3.51 11.58
CA HIS A 36 -7.70 -2.21 11.30
C HIS A 36 -6.50 -2.34 10.36
N ALA A 37 -5.59 -3.28 10.63
CA ALA A 37 -4.45 -3.57 9.76
C ALA A 37 -4.87 -4.06 8.37
N GLY A 38 -5.86 -4.94 8.29
CA GLY A 38 -6.39 -5.45 7.02
C GLY A 38 -6.98 -4.35 6.14
N ARG A 39 -7.67 -3.37 6.73
CA ARG A 39 -8.19 -2.22 5.97
C ARG A 39 -7.11 -1.26 5.51
N ILE A 40 -6.06 -1.04 6.31
CA ILE A 40 -4.88 -0.27 5.87
C ILE A 40 -4.24 -0.96 4.67
N HIS A 41 -4.06 -2.28 4.73
CA HIS A 41 -3.46 -3.05 3.65
C HIS A 41 -4.29 -2.94 2.36
N GLN A 42 -5.62 -3.17 2.43
CA GLN A 42 -6.49 -3.03 1.25
C GLN A 42 -6.49 -1.61 0.68
N LEU A 43 -6.42 -0.57 1.52
CA LEU A 43 -6.37 0.81 1.06
C LEU A 43 -5.07 1.10 0.32
N ILE A 44 -3.93 0.63 0.85
CA ILE A 44 -2.61 0.77 0.20
C ILE A 44 -2.59 0.00 -1.12
N SER A 45 -3.07 -1.25 -1.14
CA SER A 45 -3.14 -2.05 -2.36
C SER A 45 -4.00 -1.37 -3.42
N MET A 46 -5.16 -0.81 -3.05
CA MET A 46 -6.01 -0.07 -3.98
C MET A 46 -5.38 1.24 -4.47
N CYS A 47 -4.66 1.97 -3.61
CA CYS A 47 -3.97 3.20 -4.01
C CYS A 47 -2.76 2.94 -4.93
N LEU A 48 -2.18 1.75 -4.87
CA LEU A 48 -1.03 1.33 -5.67
C LEU A 48 -1.44 0.41 -6.85
N ASP A 49 -2.75 0.19 -7.07
CA ASP A 49 -3.30 -0.76 -8.05
C ASP A 49 -2.65 -2.16 -7.97
N ILE A 50 -2.30 -2.60 -6.76
CA ILE A 50 -1.75 -3.94 -6.50
C ILE A 50 -2.93 -4.92 -6.44
N PRO A 51 -2.90 -6.02 -7.22
CA PRO A 51 -3.94 -7.04 -7.14
C PRO A 51 -3.90 -7.68 -5.76
N THR A 52 -4.96 -7.50 -4.97
CA THR A 52 -5.18 -8.26 -3.74
C THR A 52 -5.65 -9.67 -4.10
N GLU A 53 -5.50 -10.66 -3.22
CA GLU A 53 -5.92 -12.05 -3.50
C GLU A 53 -7.42 -12.20 -3.86
N ASP A 54 -8.27 -11.22 -3.51
CA ASP A 54 -9.67 -11.16 -3.95
C ASP A 54 -9.85 -10.70 -5.41
N GLU A 55 -8.84 -10.06 -6.03
CA GLU A 55 -8.84 -9.60 -7.42
C GLU A 55 -7.83 -10.35 -8.31
N SER A 56 -7.07 -11.29 -7.75
CA SER A 56 -6.02 -12.07 -8.43
C SER A 56 -6.58 -13.20 -9.30
N LYS A 57 -7.63 -12.95 -10.08
CA LYS A 57 -8.04 -13.84 -11.19
C LYS A 57 -7.76 -13.25 -12.57
N LEU A 58 -7.12 -12.09 -12.66
CA LEU A 58 -6.80 -11.46 -13.95
C LEU A 58 -5.31 -11.14 -14.03
N GLU A 59 -4.62 -12.08 -14.70
CA GLU A 59 -3.38 -11.96 -15.46
C GLU A 59 -2.05 -11.64 -14.70
N PRO A 60 -0.96 -12.37 -15.02
CA PRO A 60 0.36 -12.11 -14.46
C PRO A 60 0.94 -10.83 -15.08
N VAL A 61 1.10 -9.77 -14.28
CA VAL A 61 1.91 -8.62 -14.69
C VAL A 61 3.38 -9.04 -14.62
N ASP A 62 3.99 -9.21 -15.80
CA ASP A 62 5.42 -9.39 -15.98
C ASP A 62 6.14 -8.17 -15.39
N SER A 63 6.60 -8.30 -14.15
CA SER A 63 7.42 -7.29 -13.48
C SER A 63 8.88 -7.53 -13.81
N THR A 64 9.26 -7.27 -15.06
CA THR A 64 10.67 -7.00 -15.39
C THR A 64 10.93 -5.51 -15.19
N PRO A 65 11.66 -5.09 -14.14
CA PRO A 65 12.11 -3.71 -14.08
C PRO A 65 13.16 -3.54 -15.19
N VAL A 66 12.81 -2.86 -16.27
CA VAL A 66 13.77 -2.37 -17.25
C VAL A 66 14.56 -1.25 -16.57
N MET A 67 15.59 -1.63 -15.83
CA MET A 67 16.62 -0.68 -15.40
C MET A 67 17.42 -0.25 -16.63
N PRO A 68 17.61 1.06 -16.87
CA PRO A 68 18.59 1.52 -17.84
C PRO A 68 19.98 1.05 -17.40
N THR A 69 20.69 0.40 -18.32
CA THR A 69 22.14 0.12 -18.33
C THR A 69 22.96 1.23 -17.68
N GLU A 70 23.94 0.89 -16.83
CA GLU A 70 25.38 1.08 -17.11
C GLU A 70 26.20 0.05 -16.29
N ALA A 71 26.92 -0.79 -17.02
CA ALA A 71 28.00 -1.62 -16.50
C ALA A 71 29.22 -0.71 -16.30
N GLY A 72 29.88 -0.79 -15.15
CA GLY A 72 31.11 -0.04 -14.95
C GLY A 72 31.57 -0.03 -13.50
N ASP A 73 32.24 -1.11 -13.14
CA ASP A 73 33.25 -1.19 -12.08
C ASP A 73 34.03 0.12 -11.89
N ASP A 74 33.88 0.79 -10.74
CA ASP A 74 34.99 1.51 -10.10
C ASP A 74 34.74 1.58 -8.58
N ALA A 75 34.93 0.44 -7.92
CA ALA A 75 35.16 0.40 -6.49
C ALA A 75 36.53 1.02 -6.19
N ARG A 76 36.60 2.36 -6.14
CA ARG A 76 37.81 3.09 -5.74
C ARG A 76 37.59 3.84 -4.42
N MET A 77 37.97 3.18 -3.34
CA MET A 77 38.16 3.76 -2.01
C MET A 77 39.17 4.90 -2.07
N GLU A 78 38.85 6.04 -1.46
CA GLU A 78 39.84 7.06 -1.10
C GLU A 78 39.74 7.28 0.41
N GLU A 79 40.79 6.87 1.13
CA GLU A 79 41.00 7.19 2.53
C GLU A 79 41.20 8.70 2.66
N VAL A 80 40.52 9.31 3.64
CA VAL A 80 40.76 10.70 4.03
C VAL A 80 41.42 10.66 5.41
N ASP A 81 42.67 11.13 5.45
CA ASP A 81 43.52 11.35 6.64
C ASP A 81 42.84 12.23 7.70
#